data_AF-A0AAA9Z4L4-F1
#
_entry.id   AF-A0AAA9Z4L4-F1
#
_cell.length_a   1.000
_cell.length_b   1.000
_cell.length_c   1.000
_cell.angle_alpha   90.00
_cell.angle_beta   90.00
_cell.angle_gamma   90.00
#
_symmetry.space_group_name_H-M   'P 1'
#
loop_
_entity.id
_entity.type
_entity.pdbx_description
1 polymer ?
#
loop_
_entity_poly.entity_id
_entity_poly.type
_entity_poly.pdbx_seq_one_letter_code
_entity_poly.pdbx_strand_id
1 'polypeptide(L)'
;MLSQIIFRHLSPKTNEFVPYCQDGFIDDRSTMDQIFSVRQILQKCHAYQVPTHHLFIDFKSAYENIDRTELWKIMNENGFPGKLTGLSKDGRCVKLRKGFR
;
A
#
# COMPACT_ATOMS: atom_id res chain seq x y z
N MET A 1 -0.85 10.56 -17.84
CA MET A 1 0.33 11.37 -18.24
C MET A 1 0.96 12.08 -17.04
N LEU A 2 0.32 13.08 -16.40
CA LEU A 2 0.91 13.76 -15.23
C LEU A 2 1.00 12.86 -13.97
N SER A 3 -0.04 12.08 -13.69
CA SER A 3 -0.06 11.15 -12.53
C SER A 3 1.07 10.13 -12.58
N GLN A 4 1.40 9.60 -13.77
CA GLN A 4 2.51 8.66 -13.97
C GLN A 4 3.88 9.32 -13.76
N ILE A 5 4.02 10.59 -14.17
CA ILE A 5 5.25 11.36 -13.94
C ILE A 5 5.42 11.58 -12.43
N ILE A 6 4.37 12.03 -11.74
CA ILE A 6 4.39 12.21 -10.27
C ILE A 6 4.72 10.89 -9.58
N PHE A 7 4.04 9.80 -9.97
CA PHE A 7 4.31 8.46 -9.44
C PHE A 7 5.79 8.11 -9.60
N ARG A 8 6.33 8.16 -10.83
CA ARG A 8 7.73 7.82 -11.12
C ARG A 8 8.74 8.62 -10.29
N HIS A 9 8.45 9.87 -9.97
CA HIS A 9 9.34 10.68 -9.13
C HIS A 9 9.20 10.40 -7.63
N LEU A 10 8.04 9.93 -7.18
CA LEU A 10 7.81 9.57 -5.78
C LEU A 10 8.24 8.12 -5.48
N SER A 11 8.13 7.21 -6.44
CA SER A 11 8.40 5.77 -6.26
C SER A 11 9.76 5.45 -5.63
N PRO A 12 10.89 6.07 -6.03
CA PRO A 12 12.19 5.77 -5.42
C PRO A 12 12.18 6.03 -3.92
N LYS A 13 11.60 7.15 -3.49
CA LYS A 13 11.52 7.52 -2.08
C LYS A 13 10.50 6.65 -1.34
N THR A 14 9.36 6.36 -1.96
CA THR A 14 8.35 5.46 -1.39
C THR A 14 8.92 4.06 -1.12
N ASN A 15 9.72 3.51 -2.04
CA ASN A 15 10.31 2.18 -1.92
C ASN A 15 11.27 2.06 -0.73
N GLU A 16 11.85 3.15 -0.22
CA GLU A 16 12.64 3.15 1.02
C GLU A 16 11.79 2.87 2.27
N PHE A 17 10.49 3.17 2.22
CA PHE A 17 9.56 3.01 3.36
C PHE A 17 8.71 1.73 3.28
N VAL A 18 8.75 1.01 2.16
CA VAL A 18 7.94 -0.20 1.97
C VAL A 18 8.49 -1.36 2.81
N PRO A 19 7.68 -1.96 3.70
CA PRO A 19 8.08 -3.13 4.47
C PRO A 19 8.43 -4.33 3.57
N TYR A 20 9.38 -5.17 4.00
CA TYR A 20 9.77 -6.37 3.24
C TYR A 20 8.60 -7.31 2.92
N CYS A 21 7.61 -7.41 3.81
CA CYS A 21 6.43 -8.27 3.65
C CYS A 21 5.33 -7.69 2.74
N GLN A 22 5.51 -6.47 2.23
CA GLN A 22 4.53 -5.84 1.35
C GLN A 22 4.82 -6.22 -0.11
N ASP A 23 3.89 -6.97 -0.69
CA ASP A 23 3.98 -7.41 -2.10
C ASP A 23 2.95 -6.74 -3.01
N GLY A 24 1.93 -6.09 -2.44
CA GLY A 24 0.92 -5.36 -3.19
C GLY A 24 1.45 -4.02 -3.72
N PHE A 25 1.20 -3.74 -5.00
CA PHE A 25 1.57 -2.49 -5.70
C PHE A 25 3.07 -2.19 -5.73
N ILE A 26 3.91 -3.22 -5.58
CA ILE A 26 5.37 -3.13 -5.71
C ILE A 26 5.78 -3.79 -7.03
N ASP A 27 6.63 -3.11 -7.79
CA ASP A 27 7.20 -3.66 -9.02
C ASP A 27 7.97 -4.95 -8.71
N ASP A 28 7.90 -5.91 -9.64
CA ASP A 28 8.53 -7.23 -9.54
C ASP A 28 8.04 -8.12 -8.37
N ARG A 29 6.89 -7.80 -7.77
CA ARG A 29 6.25 -8.66 -6.75
C ARG A 29 4.83 -9.03 -7.15
N SER A 30 4.49 -10.30 -6.97
CA SER A 30 3.16 -10.82 -7.30
C SER A 30 2.40 -11.27 -6.06
N THR A 31 1.08 -11.05 -6.06
CA THR A 31 0.16 -11.68 -5.10
C THR A 31 0.31 -13.19 -5.08
N MET A 32 0.70 -13.81 -6.20
CA MET A 32 0.94 -15.25 -6.27
C MET A 32 2.12 -15.67 -5.39
N ASP A 33 3.19 -14.88 -5.34
CA ASP A 33 4.38 -15.18 -4.52
C ASP A 33 4.05 -15.07 -3.03
N GLN A 34 3.22 -14.09 -2.66
CA GLN A 34 2.75 -13.92 -1.30
C GLN A 34 1.85 -15.09 -0.86
N ILE A 35 0.89 -15.50 -1.70
CA ILE A 35 0.03 -16.66 -1.43
C ILE A 35 0.87 -17.94 -1.34
N PHE A 36 1.85 -18.12 -2.23
CA PHE A 36 2.75 -19.26 -2.19
C PHE A 36 3.55 -19.31 -0.89
N SER A 37 4.12 -18.18 -0.47
CA SER A 37 4.89 -18.06 0.77
C SER A 37 4.05 -18.41 2.01
N VAL A 38 2.82 -17.88 2.10
CA VAL A 38 1.88 -18.21 3.19
C VAL A 38 1.53 -19.70 3.18
N ARG A 39 1.26 -20.29 2.00
CA ARG A 39 0.98 -21.73 1.87
C ARG A 39 2.17 -22.59 2.33
N GLN A 40 3.39 -22.21 1.97
CA GLN A 40 4.60 -22.92 2.41
C GLN A 40 4.78 -22.88 3.92
N ILE A 41 4.53 -21.73 4.55
CA ILE A 41 4.59 -21.58 6.02
C ILE A 41 3.55 -22.48 6.68
N LEU A 42 2.29 -22.43 6.21
CA LEU A 42 1.20 -23.25 6.71
C LEU A 42 1.51 -24.76 6.64
N GLN A 43 2.01 -25.21 5.49
CA GLN A 43 2.37 -26.61 5.28
C GLN A 43 3.48 -27.06 6.22
N LYS A 44 4.51 -26.23 6.42
CA LYS A 44 5.60 -26.54 7.36
C LYS A 44 5.11 -26.60 8.79
N CYS A 45 4.34 -25.61 9.24
CA CYS A 45 3.77 -25.62 10.59
C CYS A 45 2.91 -26.86 10.85
N HIS A 46 2.08 -27.25 9.87
CA HIS A 46 1.30 -28.48 9.93
C HIS A 46 2.20 -29.72 10.03
N ALA A 47 3.26 -29.82 9.21
CA ALA A 47 4.18 -30.95 9.19
C ALA A 47 4.94 -31.14 10.52
N TYR A 48 5.32 -30.04 11.17
CA TYR A 48 6.02 -30.04 12.47
C TYR A 48 5.07 -29.96 13.67
N GLN A 49 3.75 -30.09 13.46
CA GLN A 49 2.72 -30.00 14.51
C GLN A 49 2.84 -28.72 15.37
N VAL A 50 3.28 -27.62 14.76
CA VAL A 50 3.35 -26.31 15.42
C VAL A 50 1.93 -25.71 15.43
N PRO A 51 1.34 -25.40 16.59
CA PRO A 51 0.03 -24.77 16.64
C PRO A 51 0.09 -23.36 16.04
N THR A 52 -0.69 -23.11 14.99
CA THR A 52 -0.73 -21.82 14.29
C THR A 52 -2.13 -21.21 14.27
N HIS A 53 -2.18 -19.88 14.36
CA HIS A 53 -3.40 -19.08 14.26
C HIS A 53 -3.19 -18.01 13.19
N HIS A 54 -4.22 -17.74 12.39
CA HIS A 54 -4.16 -16.79 11.28
C HIS A 54 -5.24 -15.72 11.45
N LEU A 55 -4.86 -14.46 11.29
CA LEU A 55 -5.75 -13.32 11.32
C LEU A 55 -5.71 -12.61 9.98
N PHE A 56 -6.86 -12.51 9.32
CA PHE A 56 -7.03 -11.73 8.10
C PHE A 56 -7.68 -10.39 8.45
N ILE A 57 -6.98 -9.30 8.14
CA ILE A 57 -7.46 -7.93 8.36
C ILE A 57 -7.66 -7.30 6.98
N ASP A 58 -8.88 -6.85 6.72
CA ASP A 58 -9.23 -6.10 5.51
C ASP A 58 -9.78 -4.72 5.88
N PHE A 59 -9.41 -3.71 5.10
CA PHE A 59 -9.85 -2.34 5.31
C PHE A 59 -10.97 -1.97 4.35
N LYS A 60 -12.16 -1.69 4.90
CA LYS A 60 -13.27 -1.16 4.11
C LYS A 60 -12.90 0.21 3.52
N SER A 61 -12.94 0.34 2.20
CA SER A 61 -12.67 1.60 1.48
C SER A 61 -11.36 2.29 1.92
N ALA A 62 -10.25 1.56 1.92
CA ALA A 62 -8.94 2.05 2.40
C ALA A 62 -8.59 3.46 1.88
N TYR A 63 -8.77 3.74 0.59
CA TYR A 63 -8.44 5.04 -0.01
C TYR A 63 -9.39 6.19 0.37
N GLU A 64 -10.64 5.88 0.76
CA GLU A 64 -11.63 6.90 1.13
C GLU A 64 -11.50 7.32 2.60
N ASN A 65 -11.00 6.44 3.46
CA ASN A 65 -10.91 6.64 4.90
C ASN A 65 -9.55 7.17 5.39
N ILE A 66 -8.59 7.42 4.50
CA ILE A 66 -7.29 8.00 4.87
C ILE A 66 -7.45 9.47 5.23
N ASP A 67 -6.95 9.86 6.41
CA ASP A 67 -6.73 11.28 6.73
C ASP A 67 -5.61 11.84 5.86
N ARG A 68 -6.02 12.66 4.88
CA ARG A 68 -5.10 13.28 3.92
C ARG A 68 -4.20 14.31 4.58
N THR A 69 -4.69 15.01 5.60
CA THR A 69 -3.90 16.04 6.29
C THR A 69 -2.70 15.39 6.95
N GLU A 70 -2.93 14.27 7.65
CA GLU A 70 -1.86 13.51 8.29
C GLU A 70 -0.96 12.83 7.26
N LEU A 71 -1.51 12.26 6.18
CA LEU A 71 -0.70 11.69 5.09
C LEU A 71 0.31 12.70 4.54
N TRP A 72 -0.13 13.92 4.24
CA TRP A 72 0.76 14.95 3.69
C TRP A 72 1.80 15.44 4.69
N LYS A 73 1.44 15.49 5.97
CA LYS A 73 2.37 15.83 7.05
C LYS A 73 3.47 14.77 7.15
N ILE A 74 3.11 13.48 7.18
CA ILE A 74 4.05 12.36 7.19
C ILE A 74 4.95 12.41 5.96
N MET A 75 4.41 12.65 4.77
CA MET A 75 5.23 12.77 3.55
C MET A 75 6.23 13.93 3.64
N ASN A 76 5.84 15.08 4.18
CA ASN A 76 6.76 16.20 4.35
C ASN A 76 7.87 15.88 5.38
N GLU A 77 7.52 15.28 6.52
CA GLU A 77 8.48 14.88 7.56
C GLU A 77 9.48 13.82 7.07
N ASN A 78 9.06 12.96 6.14
CA ASN A 78 9.90 11.91 5.55
C ASN A 78 10.68 12.37 4.29
N GLY A 79 10.70 13.69 4.03
CA GLY A 79 11.56 14.28 3.00
C GLY A 79 11.03 14.13 1.57
N PHE A 80 9.72 13.94 1.37
CA PHE A 80 9.14 13.95 0.04
C PHE A 80 9.14 15.37 -0.56
N PRO A 81 9.33 15.55 -1.88
CA PRO A 81 9.41 16.88 -2.48
C PRO A 81 8.08 17.63 -2.37
N GLY A 82 8.06 18.75 -1.62
CA GLY A 82 6.85 19.55 -1.37
C GLY A 82 6.08 19.99 -2.63
N LYS A 83 6.79 20.24 -3.73
CA LYS A 83 6.17 20.57 -5.02
C LYS A 83 5.38 19.40 -5.60
N LEU A 84 5.90 18.17 -5.51
CA LEU A 84 5.22 16.98 -6.00
C LEU A 84 4.06 16.58 -5.09
N THR A 85 4.23 16.66 -3.76
CA THR A 85 3.14 16.42 -2.81
C THR A 85 2.03 17.45 -2.96
N GLY A 86 2.35 18.71 -3.29
CA GLY A 86 1.37 19.73 -3.66
C GLY A 86 0.55 19.36 -4.89
N LEU A 87 1.19 18.91 -5.98
CA LEU A 87 0.48 18.47 -7.19
C LEU A 87 -0.43 17.26 -6.93
N SER A 88 -0.04 16.37 -6.02
CA SER A 88 -0.87 15.24 -5.58
C SER A 88 -2.13 15.69 -4.81
N LYS A 89 -2.11 16.86 -4.17
CA LYS A 89 -3.29 17.45 -3.49
C LYS A 89 -4.29 18.02 -4.50
N ASP A 90 -3.78 18.67 -5.53
CA ASP A 90 -4.59 19.38 -6.54
C ASP A 90 -5.23 18.45 -7.56
N GLY A 91 -4.70 17.24 -7.71
CA GLY A 91 -5.33 16.16 -8.46
C GLY A 91 -6.69 15.82 -7.86
N ARG A 92 -7.75 16.43 -8.41
CA ARG A 92 -9.16 16.24 -7.98
C ARG A 92 -9.43 14.78 -7.65
N CYS A 93 -9.59 14.50 -6.36
CA CYS A 93 -10.19 13.25 -5.94
C CYS A 93 -11.69 13.37 -6.22
N VAL A 94 -12.13 12.68 -7.27
CA VAL A 94 -13.56 12.48 -7.51
C VAL A 94 -14.06 11.70 -6.30
N LYS A 95 -14.83 12.33 -5.41
CA LYS A 95 -15.66 11.61 -4.46
C LYS A 95 -16.55 10.70 -5.29
N LEU A 96 -16.25 9.40 -5.34
CA LEU A 96 -17.20 8.42 -5.85
C LEU A 96 -18.38 8.49 -4.90
N ARG A 97 -19.45 9.18 -5.31
CA ARG A 97 -20.69 9.24 -4.55
C ARG A 97 -21.15 7.81 -4.34
N LYS A 98 -21.33 7.43 -3.07
CA LYS A 98 -21.96 6.17 -2.67
C LYS A 98 -23.26 5.97 -3.44
N GLY A 99 -23.25 4.98 -4.32
CA GLY A 99 -24.44 4.33 -4.85
C GLY A 99 -24.36 2.87 -4.48
N PHE A 100 -24.75 2.53 -3.25
CA PHE A 100 -25.09 1.15 -2.91
C PHE A 100 -26.43 0.85 -3.58
N ARG A 101 -26.40 -0.02 -4.59
CA ARG A 101 -27.51 -0.91 -4.89
C ARG A 101 -26.91 -2.27 -5.22
#